data_AF-S6UZ86-F1
#
_entry.id   AF-S6UZ86-F1
#
_cell.length_a   1.000
_cell.length_b   1.000
_cell.length_c   1.000
_cell.angle_alpha   90.00
_cell.angle_beta   90.00
_cell.angle_gamma   90.00
#
_symmetry.space_group_name_H-M   'P 1'
#
loop_
_entity.id
_entity.type
_entity.pdbx_description
1 polymer ?
#
loop_
_entity_poly.entity_id
_entity_poly.type
_entity_poly.pdbx_seq_one_letter_code
_entity_poly.pdbx_strand_id
1 'polypeptide(L)'
;AFGFTSAWRVFIRERRGAGLRAQMVMLAVAVVLFFPALGAGTLFGQPVTGLVAPVGVSVVVGAFIFGIGMQLGGGCASGTLFTAGGGNARMLVTLLFFILGSLIATHHVDWWFALPAFPAVSVVKTFGVLPALIVNLALFALIALVTVKLEKRRHGQLEAPVTTEHRGLSRVLRGPWILVWGAVALALLNYATLALAGRPWGITSAFALWGAKAASGLGVDVGSWVFWQSAANAKA
;
A
#
# COMPACT_ATOMS: atom_id res chain seq x y z
N ALA A 1 -5.45 -3.24 -15.39
CA ALA A 1 -4.43 -3.43 -14.33
C ALA A 1 -5.04 -3.09 -12.97
N PHE A 2 -4.62 -3.79 -11.91
CA PHE A 2 -5.03 -3.47 -10.53
C PHE A 2 -4.26 -2.24 -10.04
N GLY A 3 -4.96 -1.15 -9.74
CA GLY A 3 -4.34 0.09 -9.27
C GLY A 3 -5.28 0.88 -8.38
N PHE A 4 -4.75 1.43 -7.28
CA PHE A 4 -5.53 2.20 -6.32
C PHE A 4 -6.11 3.47 -6.94
N THR A 5 -5.24 4.39 -7.36
CA THR A 5 -5.63 5.68 -7.95
C THR A 5 -6.48 5.54 -9.21
N SER A 6 -6.12 4.61 -10.11
CA SER A 6 -6.83 4.43 -11.37
C SER A 6 -8.27 3.95 -11.17
N ALA A 7 -8.52 3.02 -10.23
CA ALA A 7 -9.86 2.54 -9.96
C ALA A 7 -10.77 3.65 -9.41
N TRP A 8 -10.26 4.51 -8.52
CA TRP A 8 -11.00 5.67 -8.02
C TRP A 8 -11.32 6.66 -9.14
N ARG A 9 -10.35 6.96 -10.00
CA ARG A 9 -10.55 7.85 -11.16
C ARG A 9 -11.62 7.32 -12.11
N VAL A 10 -11.56 6.03 -12.46
CA VAL A 10 -12.55 5.37 -13.32
C VAL A 10 -13.93 5.37 -12.68
N PHE A 11 -14.01 5.09 -11.37
CA PHE A 11 -15.28 5.15 -10.65
C PHE A 11 -15.88 6.57 -10.65
N ILE A 12 -15.08 7.61 -10.41
CA ILE A 12 -15.58 9.00 -10.38
C ILE A 12 -16.05 9.45 -11.76
N ARG A 13 -15.27 9.18 -12.83
CA ARG A 13 -15.58 9.62 -14.20
C ARG A 13 -16.68 8.78 -14.85
N GLU A 14 -16.54 7.46 -14.80
CA GLU A 14 -17.33 6.51 -15.58
C GLU A 14 -18.35 5.75 -14.74
N ARG A 15 -18.27 5.82 -13.40
CA ARG A 15 -19.08 5.03 -12.46
C ARG A 15 -18.89 3.51 -12.59
N ARG A 16 -17.82 3.04 -13.23
CA ARG A 16 -17.41 1.63 -13.22
C ARG A 16 -16.68 1.33 -11.92
N GLY A 17 -17.25 0.44 -11.10
CA GLY A 17 -16.79 0.15 -9.74
C GLY A 17 -15.96 -1.12 -9.59
N ALA A 18 -15.70 -1.88 -10.67
CA ALA A 18 -15.05 -3.19 -10.58
C ALA A 18 -13.69 -3.15 -9.86
N GLY A 19 -12.84 -2.16 -10.19
CA GLY A 19 -11.54 -1.98 -9.53
C GLY A 19 -11.66 -1.61 -8.06
N LEU A 20 -12.61 -0.74 -7.71
CA LEU A 20 -12.82 -0.31 -6.33
C LEU A 20 -13.38 -1.45 -5.46
N ARG A 21 -14.28 -2.27 -5.99
CA ARG A 21 -14.74 -3.50 -5.34
C ARG A 21 -13.59 -4.49 -5.10
N ALA A 22 -12.71 -4.67 -6.07
CA ALA A 22 -11.54 -5.55 -5.91
C ALA A 22 -10.60 -5.05 -4.79
N GLN A 23 -10.44 -3.73 -4.62
CA GLN A 23 -9.70 -3.16 -3.49
C GLN A 23 -10.39 -3.43 -2.16
N MET A 24 -11.72 -3.30 -2.08
CA MET A 24 -12.45 -3.60 -0.86
C MET A 24 -12.31 -5.08 -0.49
N VAL A 25 -12.29 -5.99 -1.47
CA VAL A 25 -11.99 -7.43 -1.22
C VAL A 25 -10.57 -7.62 -0.71
N MET A 26 -9.57 -6.97 -1.33
CA MET A 26 -8.18 -7.01 -0.85
C MET A 26 -8.10 -6.58 0.62
N LEU A 27 -8.68 -5.42 0.95
CA LEU A 27 -8.67 -4.86 2.30
C LEU A 27 -9.41 -5.75 3.29
N ALA A 28 -10.57 -6.30 2.91
CA ALA A 28 -11.33 -7.24 3.74
C ALA A 28 -10.52 -8.50 4.07
N VAL A 29 -9.90 -9.12 3.07
CA VAL A 29 -9.03 -10.28 3.29
C VAL A 29 -7.83 -9.90 4.16
N ALA A 30 -7.22 -8.73 3.93
CA ALA A 30 -6.10 -8.26 4.73
C ALA A 30 -6.48 -8.06 6.20
N VAL A 31 -7.60 -7.40 6.52
CA VAL A 31 -7.99 -7.18 7.93
C VAL A 31 -8.39 -8.48 8.64
N VAL A 32 -9.04 -9.41 7.94
CA VAL A 32 -9.41 -10.73 8.48
C VAL A 32 -8.16 -11.53 8.86
N LEU A 33 -7.08 -11.42 8.08
CA LEU A 33 -5.82 -12.11 8.37
C LEU A 33 -4.96 -11.36 9.41
N PHE A 34 -4.84 -10.04 9.27
CA PHE A 34 -3.91 -9.24 10.07
C PHE A 34 -4.42 -8.99 11.49
N PHE A 35 -5.70 -8.66 11.68
CA PHE A 35 -6.18 -8.21 12.99
C PHE A 35 -6.08 -9.31 14.07
N PRO A 36 -6.43 -10.57 13.79
CA PRO A 36 -6.20 -11.66 14.75
C PRO A 36 -4.71 -11.86 15.07
N ALA A 37 -3.84 -11.85 14.06
CA ALA A 37 -2.40 -12.01 14.25
C ALA A 37 -1.80 -10.87 15.09
N LEU A 38 -2.19 -9.62 14.80
CA LEU A 38 -1.75 -8.44 15.55
C LEU A 38 -2.33 -8.40 16.96
N GLY A 39 -3.55 -8.90 17.16
CA GLY A 39 -4.17 -9.01 18.48
C GLY A 39 -3.50 -10.07 19.35
N ALA A 40 -3.08 -11.19 18.76
CA ALA A 40 -2.29 -12.22 19.46
C ALA A 40 -0.86 -11.76 19.78
N GLY A 41 -0.34 -10.75 19.06
CA GLY A 41 1.00 -10.18 19.24
C GLY A 41 2.14 -11.08 18.75
N THR A 42 1.86 -12.37 18.52
CA THR A 42 2.78 -13.33 17.91
C THR A 42 2.07 -14.13 16.82
N LEU A 43 2.82 -14.52 15.80
CA LEU A 43 2.37 -15.38 14.72
C LEU A 43 3.43 -16.45 14.49
N PHE A 44 3.06 -17.73 14.64
CA PHE A 44 3.99 -18.86 14.55
C PHE A 44 5.25 -18.71 15.45
N GLY A 45 5.09 -18.12 16.64
CA GLY A 45 6.18 -17.89 17.59
C GLY A 45 7.05 -16.66 17.29
N GLN A 46 6.81 -15.94 16.19
CA GLN A 46 7.48 -14.68 15.89
C GLN A 46 6.66 -13.49 16.38
N PRO A 47 7.27 -12.47 17.02
CA PRO A 47 6.56 -11.25 17.38
C PRO A 47 6.12 -10.50 16.13
N VAL A 48 4.85 -10.11 16.06
CA VAL A 48 4.29 -9.36 14.93
C VAL A 48 3.85 -7.97 15.38
N THR A 49 4.22 -6.97 14.58
CA THR A 49 3.87 -5.57 14.86
C THR A 49 3.26 -4.93 13.62
N GLY A 50 2.22 -4.12 13.83
CA GLY A 50 1.64 -3.30 12.78
C GLY A 50 2.44 -2.01 12.60
N LEU A 51 2.50 -1.49 11.37
CA LEU A 51 3.02 -0.16 11.10
C LEU A 51 1.92 0.87 11.43
N VAL A 52 1.92 1.35 12.67
CA VAL A 52 0.98 2.39 13.13
C VAL A 52 1.73 3.71 13.19
N ALA A 53 1.43 4.60 12.24
CA ALA A 53 1.99 5.95 12.20
C ALA A 53 0.97 6.96 12.78
N PRO A 54 1.45 8.01 13.47
CA PRO A 54 0.58 9.07 13.95
C PRO A 54 -0.03 9.84 12.78
N VAL A 55 -1.30 10.23 12.93
CA VAL A 55 -1.96 11.10 11.95
C VAL A 55 -1.63 12.54 12.33
N GLY A 56 -0.93 13.26 11.47
CA GLY A 56 -0.50 14.63 11.72
C GLY A 56 -0.45 15.48 10.47
N VAL A 57 -0.06 16.74 10.65
CA VAL A 57 0.07 17.71 9.55
C VAL A 57 1.06 17.21 8.49
N SER A 58 2.14 16.56 8.92
CA SER A 58 3.14 15.95 8.03
C SER A 58 2.54 14.91 7.08
N VAL A 59 1.64 14.06 7.56
CA VAL A 59 0.96 13.05 6.74
C VAL A 59 0.04 13.71 5.73
N VAL A 60 -0.71 14.75 6.13
CA VAL A 60 -1.62 15.48 5.23
C VAL A 60 -0.82 16.14 4.10
N VAL A 61 0.17 16.98 4.46
CA VAL A 61 1.01 17.68 3.49
C VAL A 61 1.76 16.69 2.59
N GLY A 62 2.35 15.64 3.19
CA GLY A 62 3.05 14.59 2.47
C GLY A 62 2.15 13.84 1.49
N ALA A 63 0.90 13.54 1.86
CA ALA A 63 -0.06 12.87 0.97
C ALA A 63 -0.41 13.72 -0.27
N PHE A 64 -0.53 15.05 -0.11
CA PHE A 64 -0.76 15.95 -1.24
C PHE A 64 0.46 16.05 -2.16
N ILE A 65 1.65 16.26 -1.60
CA ILE A 65 2.90 16.32 -2.36
C ILE A 65 3.12 14.99 -3.10
N PHE A 66 2.92 13.87 -2.42
CA PHE A 66 3.01 12.54 -3.03
C PHE A 66 1.97 12.34 -4.13
N GLY A 67 0.73 12.79 -3.91
CA GLY A 67 -0.33 12.77 -4.91
C GLY A 67 0.03 13.54 -6.20
N ILE A 68 0.53 14.78 -6.05
CA ILE A 68 1.00 15.60 -7.17
C ILE A 68 2.16 14.89 -7.88
N GLY A 69 3.14 14.39 -7.12
CA GLY A 69 4.29 13.65 -7.64
C GLY A 69 3.88 12.40 -8.42
N MET A 70 2.89 11.63 -7.94
CA MET A 70 2.37 10.47 -8.67
C MET A 70 1.78 10.84 -10.03
N GLN A 71 1.09 11.99 -10.12
CA GLN A 71 0.48 12.43 -11.36
C GLN A 71 1.53 12.93 -12.37
N LEU A 72 2.54 13.66 -11.89
CA LEU A 72 3.64 14.13 -12.74
C LEU A 72 4.56 12.98 -13.18
N GLY A 73 4.89 12.07 -12.26
CA GLY A 73 5.79 10.94 -12.48
C GLY A 73 5.13 9.75 -13.20
N GLY A 74 3.81 9.76 -13.38
CA GLY A 74 3.07 8.72 -14.10
C GLY A 74 2.87 7.41 -13.34
N GLY A 75 3.16 7.36 -12.03
CA GLY A 75 3.07 6.14 -11.23
C GLY A 75 3.21 6.36 -9.73
N CYS A 76 2.68 5.42 -8.95
CA CYS A 76 3.00 5.28 -7.52
C CYS A 76 4.28 4.46 -7.32
N ALA A 77 4.79 4.37 -6.08
CA ALA A 77 5.99 3.60 -5.73
C ALA A 77 6.08 2.21 -6.41
N SER A 78 5.07 1.36 -6.20
CA SER A 78 5.03 0.02 -6.78
C SER A 78 4.80 0.03 -8.30
N GLY A 79 4.00 0.96 -8.81
CA GLY A 79 3.74 1.11 -10.25
C GLY A 79 4.99 1.54 -11.03
N THR A 80 5.76 2.47 -10.47
CA THR A 80 7.05 2.91 -11.00
C THR A 80 8.03 1.75 -11.06
N LEU A 81 8.16 0.97 -9.98
CA LEU A 81 9.06 -0.19 -9.95
C LEU A 81 8.64 -1.27 -10.97
N PHE A 82 7.35 -1.60 -11.03
CA PHE A 82 6.82 -2.56 -11.99
C PHE A 82 7.06 -2.13 -13.45
N THR A 83 6.79 -0.85 -13.76
CA THR A 83 6.87 -0.34 -15.14
C THR A 83 8.32 -0.09 -15.56
N ALA A 84 9.19 0.31 -14.63
CA ALA A 84 10.63 0.36 -14.84
C ALA A 84 11.20 -1.04 -15.10
N GLY A 85 10.82 -2.05 -14.31
CA GLY A 85 11.20 -3.44 -14.52
C GLY A 85 10.70 -4.04 -15.84
N GLY A 86 9.60 -3.51 -16.38
CA GLY A 86 9.12 -3.83 -17.72
C GLY A 86 9.87 -3.14 -18.88
N GLY A 87 10.96 -2.43 -18.60
CA GLY A 87 11.83 -1.81 -19.62
C GLY A 87 11.49 -0.36 -19.99
N ASN A 88 10.61 0.32 -19.24
CA ASN A 88 10.27 1.72 -19.52
C ASN A 88 11.34 2.67 -18.96
N ALA A 89 12.24 3.16 -19.82
CA ALA A 89 13.31 4.07 -19.44
C ALA A 89 12.81 5.38 -18.77
N ARG A 90 11.62 5.87 -19.13
CA ARG A 90 11.05 7.07 -18.48
C ARG A 90 10.77 6.85 -17.00
N MET A 91 10.39 5.63 -16.61
CA MET A 91 10.14 5.30 -15.21
C MET A 91 11.43 5.17 -14.39
N LEU A 92 12.58 4.95 -15.02
CA LEU A 92 13.87 4.98 -14.32
C LEU A 92 14.19 6.37 -13.79
N VAL A 93 13.84 7.41 -14.57
CA VAL A 93 13.97 8.81 -14.13
C VAL A 93 13.06 9.06 -12.92
N THR A 94 11.79 8.68 -13.00
CA THR A 94 10.86 8.78 -11.86
C THR A 94 11.41 8.04 -10.64
N LEU A 95 11.92 6.82 -10.82
CA LEU A 95 12.49 6.01 -9.74
C LEU A 95 13.70 6.69 -9.09
N LEU A 96 14.60 7.26 -9.90
CA LEU A 96 15.77 7.99 -9.41
C LEU A 96 15.36 9.18 -8.52
N PHE A 97 14.46 10.04 -9.00
CA PHE A 97 13.97 11.17 -8.21
C PHE A 97 13.15 10.73 -7.00
N PHE A 98 12.47 9.59 -7.07
CA PHE A 98 11.82 8.99 -5.91
C PHE A 98 12.85 8.61 -4.84
N ILE A 99 13.95 7.95 -5.23
CA ILE A 99 15.05 7.57 -4.32
C ILE A 99 15.69 8.82 -3.70
N LEU A 100 16.04 9.82 -4.52
CA LEU A 100 16.64 11.07 -4.05
C LEU A 100 15.70 11.83 -3.10
N GLY A 101 14.42 11.98 -3.46
CA GLY A 101 13.42 12.62 -2.61
C GLY A 101 13.20 11.86 -1.30
N SER A 102 13.19 10.53 -1.34
CA SER A 102 13.07 9.69 -0.14
C SER A 102 14.29 9.85 0.78
N LEU A 103 15.49 9.92 0.22
CA LEU A 103 16.72 10.19 0.97
C LEU A 103 16.67 11.56 1.65
N ILE A 104 16.33 12.62 0.90
CA ILE A 104 16.18 13.97 1.44
C ILE A 104 15.14 14.00 2.58
N ALA A 105 14.04 13.25 2.44
CA ALA A 105 13.03 13.14 3.48
C ALA A 105 13.59 12.50 4.78
N THR A 106 14.49 11.52 4.69
CA THR A 106 15.13 10.94 5.89
C THR A 106 16.03 11.93 6.62
N HIS A 107 16.68 12.84 5.89
CA HIS A 107 17.48 13.91 6.50
C HIS A 107 16.60 14.93 7.25
N HIS A 108 15.43 15.27 6.70
CA HIS A 108 14.53 16.29 7.27
C HIS A 108 13.49 15.70 8.23
N VAL A 109 13.65 14.45 8.68
CA VAL A 109 12.63 13.73 9.43
C VAL A 109 12.23 14.46 10.73
N ASP A 110 13.18 15.10 11.40
CA ASP A 110 12.94 15.78 12.67
C ASP A 110 11.96 16.94 12.53
N TRP A 111 12.11 17.71 11.45
CA TRP A 111 11.18 18.79 11.13
C TRP A 111 9.78 18.25 10.84
N TRP A 112 9.67 17.14 10.10
CA TRP A 112 8.38 16.52 9.81
C TRP A 112 7.70 15.93 11.05
N PHE A 113 8.47 15.40 12.00
CA PHE A 113 7.95 14.82 13.24
C PHE A 113 7.71 15.85 14.35
N ALA A 114 8.32 17.03 14.26
CA ALA A 114 8.04 18.15 15.16
C ALA A 114 6.69 18.83 14.88
N LEU A 115 6.09 18.60 13.71
CA LEU A 115 4.78 19.16 13.37
C LEU A 115 3.66 18.55 14.24
N PRO A 116 2.56 19.30 14.48
CA PRO A 116 1.44 18.81 15.26
C PRO A 116 0.90 17.48 14.71
N ALA A 117 0.81 16.49 15.59
CA ALA A 117 0.31 15.16 15.28
C ALA A 117 -0.54 14.62 16.43
N PHE A 118 -1.59 13.87 16.08
CA PHE A 118 -2.34 13.08 17.03
C PHE A 118 -1.51 11.86 17.47
N PRO A 119 -1.75 11.34 18.69
CA PRO A 119 -1.10 10.11 19.12
C PRO A 119 -1.41 8.97 18.14
N ALA A 120 -0.44 8.06 17.96
CA ALA A 120 -0.60 6.88 17.14
C ALA A 120 -1.63 5.93 17.79
N VAL A 121 -2.90 6.05 17.43
CA VAL A 121 -3.97 5.19 17.94
C VAL A 121 -4.12 3.96 17.06
N SER A 122 -3.87 2.79 17.64
CA SER A 122 -4.18 1.50 16.99
C SER A 122 -5.60 1.08 17.34
N VAL A 123 -6.48 1.07 16.34
CA VAL A 123 -7.89 0.64 16.50
C VAL A 123 -7.98 -0.76 17.12
N VAL A 124 -7.06 -1.66 16.76
CA VAL A 124 -7.01 -3.04 17.29
C VAL A 124 -6.67 -3.07 18.78
N LYS A 125 -5.74 -2.22 19.23
CA LYS A 125 -5.35 -2.15 20.65
C LYS A 125 -6.40 -1.45 21.52
N THR A 126 -7.11 -0.46 20.96
CA THR A 126 -8.08 0.35 21.72
C THR A 126 -9.47 -0.30 21.80
N PHE A 127 -9.95 -0.87 20.69
CA PHE A 127 -11.32 -1.44 20.61
C PHE A 127 -11.35 -2.97 20.62
N GLY A 128 -10.18 -3.62 20.58
CA GLY A 128 -10.09 -5.07 20.42
C GLY A 128 -10.27 -5.53 18.98
N VAL A 129 -9.85 -6.77 18.71
CA VAL A 129 -9.82 -7.37 17.37
C VAL A 129 -11.22 -7.42 16.75
N LEU A 130 -12.21 -7.92 17.49
CA LEU A 130 -13.53 -8.20 16.96
C LEU A 130 -14.30 -6.93 16.57
N PRO A 131 -14.41 -5.87 17.43
CA PRO A 131 -15.07 -4.63 17.04
C PRO A 131 -14.34 -3.92 15.88
N ALA A 132 -13.00 -3.90 15.90
CA ALA A 132 -12.21 -3.32 14.81
C ALA A 132 -12.49 -4.02 13.47
N LEU A 133 -12.59 -5.35 13.48
CA LEU A 133 -12.89 -6.15 12.31
C LEU A 133 -14.29 -5.87 11.76
N ILE A 134 -15.31 -5.87 12.62
CA ILE A 134 -16.70 -5.60 12.24
C ILE A 134 -16.83 -4.23 11.59
N VAL A 135 -16.26 -3.18 12.21
CA VAL A 135 -16.33 -1.81 11.69
C VAL A 135 -15.66 -1.69 10.32
N ASN A 136 -14.48 -2.28 10.14
CA ASN A 136 -13.79 -2.25 8.85
C ASN A 136 -14.54 -3.01 7.77
N LEU A 137 -15.02 -4.22 8.06
CA LEU A 137 -15.81 -5.02 7.12
C LEU A 137 -17.12 -4.33 6.75
N ALA A 138 -17.81 -3.69 7.71
CA ALA A 138 -19.01 -2.91 7.46
C ALA A 138 -18.71 -1.71 6.54
N LEU A 139 -17.60 -0.99 6.77
CA LEU A 139 -17.19 0.12 5.92
C LEU A 139 -16.87 -0.34 4.49
N PHE A 140 -16.10 -1.42 4.34
CA PHE A 140 -15.75 -1.95 3.02
C PHE A 140 -16.98 -2.48 2.28
N ALA A 141 -17.89 -3.14 2.99
CA ALA A 141 -19.18 -3.57 2.45
C ALA A 141 -20.02 -2.37 2.01
N LEU A 142 -20.10 -1.31 2.82
CA LEU A 142 -20.82 -0.08 2.48
C LEU A 142 -20.27 0.55 1.19
N ILE A 143 -18.95 0.71 1.09
CA ILE A 143 -18.30 1.23 -0.12
C ILE A 143 -18.62 0.34 -1.33
N ALA A 144 -18.50 -0.98 -1.19
CA ALA A 144 -18.82 -1.92 -2.25
C ALA A 144 -20.29 -1.80 -2.69
N LEU A 145 -21.24 -1.73 -1.75
CA LEU A 145 -22.67 -1.57 -2.04
C LEU A 145 -22.97 -0.23 -2.74
N VAL A 146 -22.36 0.86 -2.29
CA VAL A 146 -22.47 2.18 -2.93
C VAL A 146 -21.96 2.13 -4.37
N THR A 147 -20.83 1.46 -4.62
CA THR A 147 -20.30 1.32 -5.99
C THR A 147 -21.23 0.50 -6.89
N VAL A 148 -21.79 -0.61 -6.38
CA VAL A 148 -22.76 -1.45 -7.12
C VAL A 148 -24.01 -0.65 -7.46
N LYS A 149 -24.57 0.08 -6.49
CA LYS A 149 -25.78 0.89 -6.67
C LYS A 149 -25.56 1.98 -7.71
N LEU A 150 -24.45 2.70 -7.63
CA LEU A 150 -24.14 3.79 -8.57
C LEU A 150 -23.83 3.29 -9.98
N GLU A 151 -23.15 2.15 -10.10
CA GLU A 151 -22.86 1.53 -11.39
C GLU A 151 -24.14 1.03 -12.07
N LYS A 152 -24.98 0.27 -11.35
CA LYS A 152 -26.28 -0.20 -11.88
C LYS A 152 -27.20 0.95 -12.26
N ARG A 153 -27.20 2.04 -11.49
CA ARG A 153 -27.99 3.24 -11.81
C ARG A 153 -27.56 3.92 -13.11
N ARG A 154 -26.26 3.89 -13.45
CA ARG A 154 -25.76 4.53 -14.68
C ARG A 154 -25.78 3.62 -15.90
N HIS A 155 -25.50 2.33 -15.71
CA HIS A 155 -25.26 1.39 -16.81
C HIS A 155 -26.28 0.26 -16.90
N GLY A 156 -27.25 0.18 -15.97
CA GLY A 156 -28.27 -0.87 -15.91
C GLY A 156 -27.77 -2.21 -15.37
N GLN A 157 -26.53 -2.58 -15.70
CA GLN A 157 -25.88 -3.81 -15.25
C GLN A 157 -24.48 -3.53 -14.69
N LEU A 158 -23.93 -4.53 -14.00
CA LEU A 158 -22.53 -4.48 -13.57
C LEU A 158 -21.62 -4.86 -14.73
N GLU A 159 -20.42 -4.28 -14.74
CA GLU A 159 -19.36 -4.63 -15.66
C GLU A 159 -19.10 -6.14 -15.63
N ALA A 160 -19.23 -6.77 -16.80
CA ALA A 160 -19.03 -8.20 -16.95
C ALA A 160 -17.57 -8.56 -16.63
N PRO A 161 -17.33 -9.68 -15.92
CA PRO A 161 -15.97 -10.18 -15.73
C PRO A 161 -15.31 -10.49 -17.07
N VAL A 162 -13.97 -10.41 -17.10
CA VAL A 162 -13.19 -10.79 -18.29
C VAL A 162 -13.46 -12.26 -18.64
N THR A 163 -14.04 -12.49 -19.82
CA THR A 163 -14.27 -13.83 -20.39
C THR A 163 -12.97 -14.33 -21.03
N THR A 164 -12.70 -15.63 -20.91
CA THR A 164 -11.52 -16.26 -21.53
C THR A 164 -11.86 -17.67 -22.00
N GLU A 165 -11.25 -18.07 -23.11
CA GLU A 165 -11.34 -19.43 -23.67
C GLU A 165 -10.44 -20.42 -22.91
N HIS A 166 -9.41 -19.91 -22.23
CA HIS A 166 -8.47 -20.75 -21.46
C HIS A 166 -9.16 -21.33 -20.21
N ARG A 167 -9.14 -22.67 -20.08
CA ARG A 167 -9.69 -23.41 -18.93
C ARG A 167 -8.56 -24.11 -18.14
N GLY A 168 -8.81 -24.38 -16.86
CA GLY A 168 -7.89 -25.11 -15.98
C GLY A 168 -6.54 -24.41 -15.75
N LEU A 169 -5.46 -25.20 -15.66
CA LEU A 169 -4.09 -24.73 -15.39
C LEU A 169 -3.60 -23.68 -16.41
N SER A 170 -4.05 -23.77 -17.66
CA SER A 170 -3.68 -22.85 -18.73
C SER A 170 -4.10 -21.41 -18.42
N ARG A 171 -5.27 -21.23 -17.77
CA ARG A 171 -5.75 -19.91 -17.33
C ARG A 171 -4.92 -19.34 -16.18
N VAL A 172 -4.47 -20.21 -15.27
CA VAL A 172 -3.63 -19.80 -14.13
C VAL A 172 -2.28 -19.32 -14.64
N LEU A 173 -1.66 -20.01 -15.60
CA LEU A 173 -0.33 -19.67 -16.11
C LEU A 173 -0.33 -18.51 -17.11
N ARG A 174 -1.37 -18.38 -17.96
CA ARG A 174 -1.37 -17.43 -19.10
C ARG A 174 -2.30 -16.22 -18.93
N GLY A 175 -3.23 -16.26 -17.97
CA GLY A 175 -4.24 -15.22 -17.80
C GLY A 175 -5.32 -15.23 -18.89
N PRO A 176 -6.13 -14.17 -19.02
CA PRO A 176 -6.21 -12.99 -18.15
C PRO A 176 -6.78 -13.33 -16.77
N TRP A 177 -6.14 -12.82 -15.71
CA TRP A 177 -6.60 -12.97 -14.33
C TRP A 177 -7.65 -11.93 -13.99
N ILE A 178 -8.69 -12.35 -13.25
CA ILE A 178 -9.68 -11.41 -12.71
C ILE A 178 -9.05 -10.58 -11.58
N LEU A 179 -9.49 -9.32 -11.43
CA LEU A 179 -8.92 -8.38 -10.45
C LEU A 179 -8.94 -8.92 -9.01
N VAL A 180 -9.95 -9.73 -8.67
CA VAL A 180 -10.09 -10.36 -7.36
C VAL A 180 -8.93 -11.31 -7.06
N TRP A 181 -8.37 -12.01 -8.07
CA TRP A 181 -7.23 -12.88 -7.85
C TRP A 181 -5.99 -12.08 -7.47
N GLY A 182 -5.77 -10.94 -8.13
CA GLY A 182 -4.72 -10.00 -7.74
C GLY A 182 -4.91 -9.44 -6.33
N ALA A 183 -6.15 -9.08 -5.98
CA ALA A 183 -6.50 -8.61 -4.64
C ALA A 183 -6.18 -9.65 -3.55
N VAL A 184 -6.61 -10.91 -3.76
CA VAL A 184 -6.36 -12.01 -2.82
C VAL A 184 -4.87 -12.33 -2.74
N ALA A 185 -4.19 -12.44 -3.88
CA ALA A 185 -2.75 -12.73 -3.92
C ALA A 185 -1.93 -11.65 -3.21
N LEU A 186 -2.24 -10.37 -3.42
CA LEU A 186 -1.57 -9.26 -2.72
C LEU A 186 -1.82 -9.30 -1.21
N ALA A 187 -3.05 -9.61 -0.77
CA ALA A 187 -3.35 -9.73 0.66
C ALA A 187 -2.61 -10.91 1.30
N LEU A 188 -2.57 -12.06 0.63
CA LEU A 188 -1.86 -13.25 1.10
C LEU A 188 -0.34 -13.06 1.14
N LEU A 189 0.25 -12.45 0.11
CA LEU A 189 1.68 -12.13 0.09
C LEU A 189 2.05 -11.12 1.18
N ASN A 190 1.19 -10.12 1.43
CA ASN A 190 1.38 -9.19 2.53
C ASN A 190 1.30 -9.91 3.89
N TYR A 191 0.37 -10.85 4.06
CA TYR A 191 0.27 -11.67 5.27
C TYR A 191 1.50 -12.59 5.45
N ALA A 192 2.02 -13.16 4.36
CA ALA A 192 3.25 -13.93 4.39
C ALA A 192 4.45 -13.07 4.84
N THR A 193 4.52 -11.80 4.41
CA THR A 193 5.57 -10.87 4.90
C THR A 193 5.41 -10.60 6.39
N LEU A 194 4.19 -10.44 6.89
CA LEU A 194 3.93 -10.31 8.33
C LEU A 194 4.40 -11.56 9.10
N ALA A 195 4.08 -12.75 8.59
CA ALA A 195 4.43 -14.03 9.22
C ALA A 195 5.94 -14.29 9.23
N LEU A 196 6.65 -13.93 8.15
CA LEU A 196 8.07 -14.21 8.00
C LEU A 196 8.97 -13.12 8.59
N ALA A 197 8.60 -11.84 8.44
CA ALA A 197 9.43 -10.71 8.82
C ALA A 197 8.94 -9.98 10.09
N GLY A 198 7.82 -10.39 10.67
CA GLY A 198 7.22 -9.75 11.86
C GLY A 198 6.59 -8.38 11.58
N ARG A 199 6.56 -7.94 10.31
CA ARG A 199 6.09 -6.61 9.89
C ARG A 199 5.39 -6.65 8.52
N PRO A 200 4.39 -5.79 8.29
CA PRO A 200 3.72 -5.66 7.00
C PRO A 200 4.67 -5.34 5.85
N TRP A 201 4.26 -5.67 4.63
CA TRP A 201 5.00 -5.33 3.42
C TRP A 201 5.10 -3.80 3.22
N GLY A 202 6.32 -3.28 3.25
CA GLY A 202 6.65 -1.91 2.85
C GLY A 202 7.65 -1.88 1.68
N ILE A 203 7.35 -1.09 0.65
CA ILE A 203 8.21 -0.93 -0.54
C ILE A 203 8.98 0.40 -0.50
N THR A 204 8.38 1.45 0.06
CA THR A 204 8.94 2.81 0.04
C THR A 204 10.20 2.96 0.90
N SER A 205 10.33 2.19 1.99
CA SER A 205 11.53 2.19 2.83
C SER A 205 12.77 1.70 2.08
N ALA A 206 12.61 0.79 1.11
CA ALA A 206 13.74 0.32 0.30
C ALA A 206 14.35 1.44 -0.55
N PHE A 207 13.54 2.38 -1.04
CA PHE A 207 14.04 3.52 -1.82
C PHE A 207 14.90 4.46 -0.98
N ALA A 208 14.47 4.75 0.25
CA ALA A 208 15.27 5.51 1.21
C ALA A 208 16.59 4.78 1.53
N LEU A 209 16.54 3.46 1.73
CA LEU A 209 17.72 2.64 2.02
C LEU A 209 18.72 2.61 0.86
N TRP A 210 18.26 2.45 -0.38
CA TRP A 210 19.13 2.50 -1.55
C TRP A 210 19.79 3.86 -1.71
N GLY A 211 19.02 4.94 -1.52
CA GLY A 211 19.56 6.30 -1.51
C GLY A 211 20.61 6.49 -0.41
N ALA A 212 20.34 5.99 0.80
CA ALA A 212 21.26 6.08 1.94
C ALA A 212 22.56 5.32 1.70
N LYS A 213 22.48 4.09 1.17
CA LYS A 213 23.67 3.28 0.82
C LYS A 213 24.50 3.94 -0.27
N ALA A 214 23.85 4.52 -1.29
CA ALA A 214 24.55 5.26 -2.33
C ALA A 214 25.25 6.51 -1.77
N ALA A 215 24.57 7.32 -0.96
CA ALA A 215 25.14 8.51 -0.34
C ALA A 215 26.26 8.18 0.65
N SER A 216 26.11 7.11 1.44
CA SER A 216 27.16 6.60 2.33
C SER A 216 28.39 6.14 1.55
N GLY A 217 28.20 5.45 0.41
CA GLY A 217 29.30 5.09 -0.50
C GLY A 217 30.02 6.30 -1.12
N LEU A 218 29.37 7.46 -1.16
CA LEU A 218 29.95 8.75 -1.59
C LEU A 218 30.59 9.54 -0.44
N GLY A 219 30.63 8.98 0.78
CA GLY A 219 31.26 9.60 1.95
C GLY A 219 30.34 10.48 2.80
N VAL A 220 29.03 10.48 2.55
CA VAL A 220 28.06 11.17 3.40
C VAL A 220 27.80 10.32 4.65
N ASP A 221 27.93 10.90 5.84
CA ASP A 221 27.59 10.22 7.09
C ASP A 221 26.08 10.17 7.34
N VAL A 222 25.41 9.32 6.57
CA VAL A 222 23.97 9.09 6.67
C VAL A 222 23.60 8.38 7.99
N GLY A 223 24.54 7.64 8.58
CA GLY A 223 24.34 6.93 9.85
C GLY A 223 24.15 7.89 11.04
N SER A 224 24.69 9.09 10.95
CA SER A 224 24.48 10.15 11.95
C SER A 224 23.05 10.74 11.96
N TRP A 225 22.22 10.48 10.95
CA TRP A 225 20.90 11.11 10.87
C TRP A 225 19.89 10.41 11.78
N VAL A 226 19.01 11.18 12.41
CA VAL A 226 18.04 10.69 13.41
C VAL A 226 17.18 9.53 12.88
N PHE A 227 16.79 9.57 11.60
CA PHE A 227 16.03 8.49 10.97
C PHE A 227 16.75 7.14 11.04
N TRP A 228 18.05 7.13 10.77
CA TRP A 228 18.88 5.92 10.69
C TRP A 228 19.39 5.44 12.05
N GLN A 229 19.36 6.30 13.07
CA GLN A 229 19.66 5.92 14.46
C GLN A 229 18.51 5.18 15.15
N SER A 230 17.27 5.29 14.64
CA SER A 230 16.13 4.57 15.21
C SER A 230 16.32 3.05 15.11
N ALA A 231 16.00 2.31 16.19
CA ALA A 231 16.28 0.87 16.29
C ALA A 231 15.67 0.02 15.16
N ALA A 232 14.58 0.49 14.55
CA ALA A 232 13.94 -0.17 13.41
C ALA A 232 14.73 -0.03 12.10
N ASN A 233 15.42 1.10 11.93
CA ASN A 233 16.15 1.46 10.71
C ASN A 233 17.66 1.23 10.82
N ALA A 234 18.22 1.29 12.03
CA ALA A 234 19.64 1.05 12.30
C ALA A 234 20.11 -0.37 11.92
N LYS A 235 19.18 -1.33 11.82
CA LYS A 235 19.46 -2.73 11.44
C LYS A 235 19.48 -2.98 9.92
N ALA A 236 19.21 -1.96 9.10
CA ALA A 236 18.97 -2.10 7.65
C ALA A 236 20.23 -1.91 6.77
#